data_AF-A0A2G4FY38-F1
#
_entry.id   AF-A0A2G4FY38-F1
#
_cell.length_a   1.000
_cell.length_b   1.000
_cell.length_c   1.000
_cell.angle_alpha   90.00
_cell.angle_beta   90.00
_cell.angle_gamma   90.00
#
_symmetry.space_group_name_H-M   'P 1'
#
loop_
_entity.id
_entity.type
_entity.pdbx_description
1 polymer ?
#
loop_
_entity_poly.entity_id
_entity_poly.type
_entity_poly.pdbx_seq_one_letter_code
_entity_poly.pdbx_strand_id
1 'polypeptide(L)'
;MELSQIRERWNEVLDALLEQDRIAWLAFFDARLAGFDGKLLTLDFSDSRKLGSAHEFSEARLRQHRLLIATIKECFDIEVEIAER
;
A
#
# COMPACT_ATOMS: atom_id res chain seq x y z
N MET A 1 -17.29 -0.96 1.32
CA MET A 1 -16.27 -1.76 0.62
C MET A 1 -15.57 -2.59 1.67
N GLU A 2 -15.33 -3.87 1.38
CA GLU A 2 -14.71 -4.80 2.31
C GLU A 2 -13.24 -5.05 1.95
N LEU A 3 -12.44 -5.45 2.95
CA LEU A 3 -11.02 -5.80 2.76
C LEU A 3 -10.81 -6.87 1.69
N SER A 4 -11.73 -7.84 1.58
CA SER A 4 -11.68 -8.89 0.56
C SER A 4 -11.72 -8.34 -0.86
N GLN A 5 -12.58 -7.35 -1.12
CA GLN A 5 -12.71 -6.71 -2.43
C GLN A 5 -11.44 -5.94 -2.80
N ILE A 6 -10.82 -5.25 -1.84
CA ILE A 6 -9.54 -4.58 -2.04
C ILE A 6 -8.45 -5.63 -2.36
N ARG A 7 -8.48 -6.77 -1.66
CA ARG A 7 -7.50 -7.86 -1.82
C ARG A 7 -7.57 -8.52 -3.19
N GLU A 8 -8.78 -8.69 -3.75
CA GLU A 8 -8.99 -9.24 -5.10
C GLU A 8 -8.38 -8.36 -6.18
N ARG A 9 -8.43 -7.04 -5.99
CA ARG A 9 -7.97 -6.03 -6.97
C ARG A 9 -6.67 -5.33 -6.55
N TRP A 10 -5.98 -5.83 -5.53
CA TRP A 10 -4.79 -5.17 -4.97
C TRP A 10 -3.65 -5.10 -5.99
N ASN A 11 -3.51 -6.11 -6.85
CA ASN A 11 -2.54 -6.08 -7.92
C ASN A 11 -2.81 -4.93 -8.91
N GLU A 12 -4.08 -4.59 -9.17
CA GLU A 12 -4.40 -3.44 -10.04
C GLU A 12 -3.87 -2.12 -9.46
N VAL A 13 -3.94 -1.94 -8.13
CA VAL A 13 -3.34 -0.77 -7.45
C VAL A 13 -1.83 -0.78 -7.58
N LEU A 14 -1.19 -1.93 -7.36
CA LEU A 14 0.26 -2.04 -7.47
C LEU A 14 0.73 -1.79 -8.91
N ASP A 15 0.01 -2.31 -9.90
CA ASP A 15 0.32 -2.09 -11.31
C ASP A 15 0.18 -0.61 -11.68
N ALA A 16 -0.92 0.05 -11.29
CA ALA A 16 -1.10 1.48 -11.50
C ALA A 16 -0.02 2.31 -10.79
N LEU A 17 0.36 1.92 -9.57
CA LEU A 17 1.43 2.57 -8.82
C LEU A 17 2.80 2.39 -9.51
N LEU A 18 3.05 1.22 -10.10
CA LEU A 18 4.27 0.94 -10.87
C LEU A 18 4.35 1.79 -12.14
N GLU A 19 3.23 1.98 -12.84
CA GLU A 19 3.15 2.86 -14.02
C GLU A 19 3.37 4.33 -13.66
N GLN A 20 2.92 4.77 -12.48
CA GLN A 20 3.07 6.13 -12.00
C GLN A 20 4.46 6.42 -11.42
N ASP A 21 4.92 5.61 -10.47
CA ASP A 21 6.20 5.80 -9.78
C ASP A 21 6.77 4.45 -9.29
N ARG A 22 7.85 4.00 -9.95
CA ARG A 22 8.55 2.77 -9.60
C ARG A 22 9.13 2.77 -8.18
N ILE A 23 9.52 3.92 -7.63
CA ILE A 23 10.03 4.04 -6.26
C ILE A 23 8.90 3.85 -5.26
N ALA A 24 7.72 4.43 -5.53
CA ALA A 24 6.54 4.17 -4.72
C ALA A 24 6.15 2.69 -4.77
N TRP A 25 6.15 2.08 -5.96
CA TRP A 25 5.92 0.63 -6.06
C TRP A 25 6.93 -0.18 -5.24
N LEU A 26 8.22 0.10 -5.36
CA LEU A 26 9.26 -0.57 -4.56
C LEU A 26 9.07 -0.38 -3.04
N ALA A 27 8.40 0.68 -2.61
CA ALA A 27 8.14 0.94 -1.20
C ALA A 27 6.92 0.17 -0.65
N PHE A 28 5.99 -0.26 -1.52
CA PHE A 28 4.71 -0.88 -1.12
C PHE A 28 4.42 -2.26 -1.72
N PHE A 29 5.21 -2.76 -2.67
CA PHE A 29 4.94 -4.03 -3.38
C PHE A 29 4.90 -5.25 -2.44
N ASP A 30 5.59 -5.16 -1.31
CA ASP A 30 5.68 -6.19 -0.27
C ASP A 30 4.60 -6.06 0.81
N ALA A 31 3.79 -5.00 0.75
CA ALA A 31 2.75 -4.73 1.72
C ALA A 31 1.64 -5.78 1.65
N ARG A 32 1.30 -6.36 2.80
CA ARG A 32 0.11 -7.21 2.92
C ARG A 32 -1.05 -6.43 3.49
N LEU A 33 -2.22 -6.57 2.87
CA LEU A 33 -3.45 -6.02 3.42
C LEU A 33 -3.80 -6.74 4.75
N ALA A 34 -3.60 -6.07 5.87
CA ALA A 34 -3.83 -6.65 7.21
C ALA A 34 -5.25 -6.38 7.71
N GLY A 35 -5.83 -5.23 7.36
CA GLY A 35 -7.14 -4.81 7.84
C GLY A 35 -7.69 -3.65 7.04
N PHE A 36 -9.01 -3.52 6.99
CA PHE A 36 -9.70 -2.33 6.51
C PHE A 36 -10.98 -2.14 7.31
N ASP A 37 -11.22 -0.94 7.85
CA ASP A 37 -12.40 -0.62 8.69
C ASP A 37 -13.43 0.29 7.99
N GLY A 38 -13.27 0.51 6.68
CA GLY A 38 -14.08 1.44 5.90
C GLY A 38 -13.39 2.78 5.65
N LYS A 39 -12.34 3.12 6.41
CA LYS A 39 -11.54 4.33 6.21
C LYS A 39 -10.03 4.07 6.30
N LEU A 40 -9.60 3.27 7.27
CA LEU A 40 -8.20 2.97 7.54
C LEU A 40 -7.80 1.64 6.92
N LEU A 41 -6.90 1.67 5.93
CA LEU A 41 -6.27 0.48 5.35
C LEU A 41 -4.96 0.21 6.08
N THR A 42 -4.91 -0.92 6.78
CA THR A 42 -3.71 -1.37 7.49
C THR A 42 -2.87 -2.26 6.58
N LEU A 43 -1.62 -1.87 6.38
CA LEU A 43 -0.60 -2.59 5.63
C LEU A 43 0.40 -3.22 6.59
N ASP A 44 0.64 -4.53 6.47
CA ASP A 44 1.65 -5.26 7.24
C ASP A 44 2.90 -5.51 6.39
N PHE A 45 4.06 -5.10 6.92
CA PHE A 45 5.38 -5.28 6.30
C PHE A 45 6.24 -6.28 7.08
N SER A 46 5.62 -7.15 7.88
CA SER A 46 6.32 -8.05 8.78
C SER A 46 7.13 -9.12 8.05
N ASP A 47 6.80 -9.44 6.80
CA ASP A 47 7.57 -10.41 6.01
C ASP A 47 8.89 -9.84 5.49
N SER A 48 8.90 -8.61 4.99
CA SER A 48 10.12 -7.96 4.49
C SER A 48 11.10 -7.59 5.59
N ARG A 49 10.59 -7.27 6.79
CA ARG A 49 11.44 -7.06 7.97
C ARG A 49 12.17 -8.32 8.44
N LYS A 50 11.68 -9.52 8.09
CA LYS A 50 12.38 -10.79 8.39
C LYS A 50 13.61 -11.00 7.50
N LEU A 51 13.69 -10.32 6.35
CA LEU A 51 14.79 -10.47 5.39
C LEU A 51 16.01 -9.58 5.71
N GLY A 52 16.06 -8.93 6.87
CA GLY A 52 17.27 -8.27 7.40
C GLY A 52 17.56 -6.87 6.85
N SER A 53 16.89 -6.43 5.78
CA SER A 53 17.00 -5.07 5.23
C SER A 53 16.01 -4.09 5.88
N ALA A 54 15.98 -4.05 7.21
CA ALA A 54 15.00 -3.27 7.98
C ALA A 54 15.13 -1.74 7.86
N HIS A 55 16.06 -1.22 7.05
CA HIS A 55 16.47 0.18 7.12
C HIS A 55 16.08 1.12 5.98
N GLU A 56 15.48 0.71 4.85
CA GLU A 56 15.58 1.59 3.66
C GLU A 56 14.30 2.13 3.01
N PHE A 57 13.09 1.83 3.51
CA PHE A 57 11.87 2.31 2.85
C PHE A 57 10.89 3.09 3.73
N SER A 58 11.12 3.25 5.04
CA SER A 58 10.19 3.99 5.91
C SER A 58 10.07 5.47 5.52
N GLU A 59 11.19 6.14 5.21
CA GLU A 59 11.17 7.54 4.74
C GLU A 59 10.56 7.66 3.33
N ALA A 60 10.85 6.70 2.44
CA ALA A 60 10.26 6.65 1.11
C ALA A 60 8.74 6.45 1.19
N ARG A 61 8.25 5.53 2.02
CA ARG A 61 6.81 5.30 2.22
C ARG A 61 6.09 6.51 2.79
N LEU A 62 6.68 7.21 3.76
CA LEU A 62 6.10 8.46 4.28
C LEU A 62 5.90 9.51 3.18
N ARG A 63 6.84 9.62 2.24
CA ARG A 63 6.71 10.52 1.08
C ARG A 63 5.69 10.02 0.07
N GLN A 64 5.65 8.71 -0.14
CA GLN A 64 4.87 8.06 -1.20
C GLN A 64 3.45 7.61 -0.76
N HIS A 65 3.10 7.73 0.53
CA HIS A 65 1.74 7.46 1.03
C HIS A 65 0.67 8.26 0.29
N ARG A 66 0.97 9.52 -0.05
CA ARG A 66 0.02 10.36 -0.81
C ARG A 66 -0.26 9.79 -2.19
N LEU A 67 0.77 9.23 -2.85
CA LEU A 67 0.61 8.62 -4.15
C LEU A 67 -0.22 7.34 -4.03
N LEU A 68 0.10 6.46 -3.07
CA LEU A 68 -0.67 5.25 -2.82
C LEU A 68 -2.16 5.55 -2.55
N ILE A 69 -2.46 6.54 -1.71
CA ILE A 69 -3.84 6.96 -1.42
C ILE A 69 -4.53 7.45 -2.70
N ALA A 70 -3.84 8.23 -3.52
CA ALA A 70 -4.37 8.70 -4.79
C ALA A 70 -4.67 7.53 -5.75
N THR A 71 -3.73 6.58 -5.91
CA THR A 71 -3.92 5.39 -6.75
C THR A 71 -5.09 4.52 -6.26
N ILE A 72 -5.21 4.31 -4.94
CA ILE A 72 -6.35 3.57 -4.36
C ILE A 72 -7.67 4.30 -4.66
N LYS A 73 -7.68 5.63 -4.56
CA LYS A 73 -8.86 6.44 -4.90
C LYS A 73 -9.22 6.32 -6.38
N GLU A 74 -8.23 6.29 -7.28
CA GLU A 74 -8.46 6.08 -8.71
C GLU A 74 -9.01 4.67 -9.02
N CYS A 75 -8.50 3.63 -8.37
CA CYS A 75 -8.91 2.24 -8.64
C CYS A 75 -10.26 1.85 -8.02
N PHE A 76 -10.60 2.43 -6.85
CA PHE A 76 -11.74 2.01 -6.04
C PHE A 76 -12.77 3.10 -5.76
N ASP A 77 -12.50 4.35 -6.15
CA ASP A 77 -13.34 5.53 -5.87
C ASP A 77 -13.65 5.70 -4.37
N ILE A 78 -12.66 5.39 -3.51
CA ILE A 78 -12.77 5.59 -2.07
C ILE A 78 -11.59 6.39 -1.53
N GLU A 79 -11.83 7.07 -0.41
CA GLU A 79 -10.79 7.76 0.32
C GLU A 79 -10.33 6.89 1.50
N VAL A 80 -9.02 6.61 1.55
CA VAL A 80 -8.41 5.79 2.60
C VAL A 80 -7.32 6.54 3.34
N GLU A 81 -7.14 6.17 4.60
CA GLU A 81 -5.95 6.46 5.38
C GLU A 81 -5.08 5.20 5.44
N ILE A 82 -3.75 5.35 5.43
CA ILE A 82 -2.82 4.21 5.48
C ILE A 82 -2.20 4.12 6.87
N ALA A 83 -2.30 2.93 7.48
CA ALA A 83 -1.57 2.58 8.69
C ALA A 83 -0.56 1.45 8.40
N GLU A 84 0.67 1.59 8.88
CA GLU A 84 1.68 0.53 8.81
C GLU A 84 1.69 -0.29 10.11
N ARG A 85 1.73 -1.62 9.99
CA ARG A 85 1.94 -2.57 11.07
C ARG A 85 3.27 -3.28 10.90
#